data_AF-A0A972F4I6-F1
#
_entry.id   AF-A0A972F4I6-F1
#
_cell.length_a   1.000
_cell.length_b   1.000
_cell.length_c   1.000
_cell.angle_alpha   90.00
_cell.angle_beta   90.00
_cell.angle_gamma   90.00
#
_symmetry.space_group_name_H-M   'P 1'
#
loop_
_entity.id
_entity.type
_entity.pdbx_description
1 polymer ?
#
loop_
_entity_poly.entity_id
_entity_poly.type
_entity_poly.pdbx_seq_one_letter_code
_entity_poly.pdbx_strand_id
1 'polypeptide(L)' 'MKSVVYFENVSFEIRGEREKEAAEFLKEALTGVAKRKSGYIETQVDAILEEVKRDFEVEITMVVD' A
#
# COMPACT_ATOMS: atom_id res chain seq x y z
N MET A 1 -2.02 15.13 -8.12
CA MET A 1 -1.87 15.29 -6.66
C MET A 1 -1.07 14.06 -6.20
N LYS A 2 -0.79 13.82 -4.92
CA LYS A 2 -0.20 12.53 -4.51
C LYS A 2 -0.83 12.14 -3.18
N SER A 3 -1.14 10.85 -3.02
CA SER A 3 -1.63 10.30 -1.76
C SER A 3 -0.49 9.56 -1.04
N VAL A 4 -0.49 9.59 0.29
CA VAL A 4 0.56 8.95 1.09
C VAL A 4 -0.09 8.07 2.15
N VAL A 5 0.33 6.81 2.21
CA VAL A 5 -0.09 5.84 3.24
C VAL A 5 1.11 5.51 4.11
N TYR A 6 0.97 5.62 5.44
CA TYR A 6 2.03 5.28 6.39
C TYR A 6 1.71 3.97 7.11
N PHE A 7 2.66 3.04 7.13
CA PHE A 7 2.52 1.73 7.75
C PHE A 7 3.88 1.20 8.24
N GLU A 8 3.95 0.75 9.50
CA GLU A 8 5.15 0.15 10.12
C GLU A 8 6.47 0.91 9.85
N ASN A 9 6.44 2.24 9.97
CA ASN A 9 7.57 3.14 9.72
C ASN A 9 7.96 3.34 8.25
N VAL A 10 7.13 2.89 7.33
CA VAL A 10 7.31 3.05 5.90
C VAL A 10 6.20 3.94 5.34
N SER A 11 6.58 4.90 4.50
CA SER A 11 5.64 5.71 3.73
C SER A 11 5.49 5.15 2.31
N PHE A 12 4.26 5.05 1.82
CA PHE A 12 3.94 4.65 0.46
C PHE A 12 3.35 5.86 -0.27
N GLU A 13 4.10 6.41 -1.22
CA GLU A 13 3.60 7.45 -2.11
C GLU A 13 2.86 6.82 -3.28
N ILE A 14 1.62 7.27 -3.51
CA ILE A 14 0.74 6.76 -4.56
C ILE A 14 0.44 7.90 -5.53
N ARG A 15 0.60 7.62 -6.83
CA ARG A 15 0.36 8.57 -7.92
C ARG A 15 -0.46 7.91 -9.03
N GLY A 16 -1.43 8.65 -9.54
CA GLY A 16 -2.29 8.22 -10.65
C GLY A 16 -3.67 8.85 -10.56
N GLU A 17 -4.54 8.56 -11.53
CA GLU A 17 -5.89 9.14 -11.59
C GLU A 17 -6.78 8.68 -10.42
N ARG A 18 -6.52 7.48 -9.89
CA ARG A 18 -7.28 6.85 -8.79
C ARG A 18 -6.52 6.82 -7.47
N GLU A 19 -5.59 7.77 -7.25
CA GLU A 19 -4.68 7.79 -6.11
C GLU A 19 -5.38 7.71 -4.73
N LYS A 20 -6.56 8.32 -4.58
CA LYS A 20 -7.29 8.33 -3.31
C LYS A 20 -7.93 6.99 -2.99
N GLU A 21 -8.59 6.38 -3.97
CA GLU A 21 -9.20 5.05 -3.84
C GLU A 21 -8.12 3.99 -3.58
N ALA A 22 -7.00 4.07 -4.31
CA ALA A 22 -5.84 3.20 -4.10
C ALA A 22 -5.24 3.36 -2.69
N ALA A 23 -5.17 4.59 -2.17
CA ALA A 23 -4.66 4.86 -0.83
C ALA A 23 -5.57 4.30 0.28
N GLU A 24 -6.89 4.45 0.14
CA GLU A 24 -7.86 3.89 1.07
C GLU A 24 -7.78 2.36 1.09
N PHE A 25 -7.80 1.73 -0.08
CA PHE A 25 -7.69 0.28 -0.20
C PHE A 25 -6.36 -0.25 0.38
N LEU A 26 -5.24 0.37 0.01
CA LEU A 26 -3.91 -0.04 0.49
C LEU A 26 -3.84 0.01 2.02
N LYS A 27 -4.36 1.08 2.63
CA LYS A 27 -4.38 1.22 4.09
C LYS A 27 -5.19 0.12 4.77
N GLU A 28 -6.35 -0.23 4.22
CA GLU A 28 -7.19 -1.31 4.75
C GLU A 28 -6.50 -2.68 4.64
N ALA A 29 -5.91 -2.97 3.48
CA ALA A 29 -5.22 -4.23 3.21
C ALA A 29 -4.01 -4.43 4.14
N LEU A 30 -3.16 -3.41 4.29
CA LEU A 30 -2.00 -3.43 5.19
C LEU A 30 -2.43 -3.62 6.65
N THR A 31 -3.48 -2.92 7.08
CA THR A 31 -4.05 -3.09 8.43
C THR A 31 -4.58 -4.51 8.64
N GLY A 32 -5.20 -5.11 7.62
CA GLY A 32 -5.66 -6.50 7.64
C GLY A 32 -4.52 -7.51 7.78
N VAL A 33 -3.39 -7.28 7.11
CA VAL A 33 -2.18 -8.11 7.24
C VAL A 33 -1.56 -7.99 8.63
N ALA A 34 -1.40 -6.78 9.16
CA ALA A 34 -0.86 -6.56 10.51
C ALA A 34 -1.67 -7.29 11.60
N LYS A 35 -3.00 -7.29 11.48
CA LYS A 35 -3.89 -8.00 12.42
C LYS A 35 -3.67 -9.52 12.43
N ARG A 36 -3.20 -10.10 11.33
CA ARG A 36 -3.04 -11.55 11.19
C ARG A 36 -1.77 -12.10 11.85
N LYS A 37 -0.86 -11.25 12.37
CA LYS A 37 0.40 -11.64 13.06
C LYS A 37 1.11 -12.84 12.41
N SER A 38 1.20 -12.82 11.08
CA SER A 38 1.78 -13.92 10.30
C SER A 38 3.29 -13.67 10.09
N GLY A 39 4.10 -14.74 10.04
CA GLY A 39 5.53 -14.63 9.73
C GLY A 39 5.85 -14.21 8.28
N TYR A 40 4.83 -14.10 7.42
CA TYR A 40 4.95 -13.78 5.99
C TYR A 40 4.40 -12.38 5.67
N ILE A 41 4.60 -11.40 6.56
CA ILE A 41 4.08 -10.04 6.36
C ILE A 41 4.71 -9.39 5.12
N GLU A 42 6.02 -9.47 4.95
CA GLU A 42 6.72 -8.84 3.81
C GLU A 42 6.20 -9.33 2.45
N THR A 43 6.11 -10.65 2.24
CA THR A 43 5.57 -11.23 1.00
C THR A 43 4.11 -10.86 0.75
N GLN A 44 3.31 -10.68 1.81
CA GLN A 44 1.93 -10.22 1.68
C GLN A 44 1.84 -8.73 1.35
N VAL A 45 2.73 -7.91 1.89
CA VAL A 45 2.82 -6.48 1.57
C VAL A 45 3.16 -6.31 0.09
N ASP A 46 4.18 -7.01 -0.42
CA ASP A 46 4.54 -6.93 -1.84
C ASP A 46 3.38 -7.33 -2.77
N ALA A 47 2.67 -8.42 -2.44
CA ALA A 47 1.50 -8.87 -3.19
C ALA A 47 0.38 -7.81 -3.21
N ILE A 48 0.11 -7.18 -2.06
CA ILE A 48 -0.88 -6.10 -1.94
C ILE A 48 -0.46 -4.89 -2.79
N LEU A 49 0.82 -4.51 -2.77
CA LEU A 49 1.30 -3.37 -3.57
C LEU A 49 1.11 -3.62 -5.06
N GLU A 50 1.42 -4.81 -5.55
CA GLU A 50 1.22 -5.17 -6.97
C GLU A 50 -0.26 -5.25 -7.35
N GLU A 51 -1.12 -5.75 -6.46
CA GLU A 51 -2.57 -5.74 -6.65
C GLU A 51 -3.10 -4.30 -6.78
N VAL A 52 -2.71 -3.41 -5.87
CA VAL A 52 -3.15 -2.01 -5.89
C VAL A 52 -2.68 -1.27 -7.13
N LYS A 53 -1.41 -1.46 -7.54
CA LYS A 53 -0.88 -0.85 -8.77
C LYS A 53 -1.72 -1.25 -9.99
N ARG A 54 -2.03 -2.54 -10.12
CA ARG A 54 -2.77 -3.08 -11.26
C ARG A 54 -4.24 -2.67 -11.25
N ASP A 55 -4.92 -2.82 -10.12
CA ASP A 55 -6.39 -2.68 -10.05
C ASP A 55 -6.84 -1.21 -10.06
N PHE A 56 -5.93 -0.29 -9.69
CA PHE A 56 -6.19 1.15 -9.69
C PHE A 56 -5.40 1.92 -10.75
N GLU A 57 -4.54 1.25 -11.53
CA GLU A 57 -3.66 1.86 -12.53
C GLU A 57 -2.83 3.01 -11.94
N VAL A 58 -2.19 2.73 -10.79
CA VAL A 58 -1.37 3.69 -10.04
C VAL A 58 0.07 3.23 -9.92
N GLU A 59 0.97 4.19 -9.73
CA GLU A 59 2.33 3.94 -9.30
C GLU A 59 2.43 4.07 -7.77
N ILE A 60 3.16 3.14 -7.13
CA ILE A 60 3.44 3.19 -5.70
C ILE A 60 4.96 3.19 -5.51
N THR A 61 5.47 4.19 -4.79
CA THR A 61 6.87 4.30 -4.38
C THR A 61 6.97 4.17 -2.86
N MET A 62 7.85 3.28 -2.41
CA MET A 62 8.18 3.15 -1.00
C MET A 62 9.22 4.21 -0.61
N VAL A 63 8.95 4.96 0.44
CA VAL A 63 9.81 5.99 1.02
C VAL A 63 10.06 5.61 2.47
N VAL A 64 11.30 5.23 2.75
CA VAL A 64 11.78 4.96 4.11
C VAL A 64 12.41 6.26 4.61
N ASP A 65 11.95 6.75 5.75
CA ASP A 65 12.52 7.91 6.45
C ASP A 65 13.60 7.44 7.43
#